data_AF-A0A6C0LYQ7-F1
#
_entry.id   AF-A0A6C0LYQ7-F1
#
_cell.length_a   1.000
_cell.length_b   1.000
_cell.length_c   1.000
_cell.angle_alpha   90.00
_cell.angle_beta   90.00
_cell.angle_gamma   90.00
#
_symmetry.space_group_name_H-M   'P 1'
#
loop_
_entity.id
_entity.type
_entity.pdbx_description
1 polymer ?
#
loop_
_entity_poly.entity_id
_entity_poly.type
_entity_poly.pdbx_seq_one_letter_code
_entity_poly.pdbx_strand_id
1 'polypeptide(L)'
;MSLEISNQEQLKILEFNSNTLETSLFQVEDVVNDNACFYRAFANGLNYTSPNKSLHDIKDLKHFGTYKDLEETYQHPDWGYYSDKQDKLARYLQGKSYRWIKRNYKNQLEEYGMDMGTMILLTHEIDIDMYLDRYKYFAGDIILESYDETSNQGNEIDNVIEYEMEDRWGGMPEQVALSESYKIPIIILTSQKYDKRYKKIVNGKIRLNKPEKNVRFKILQIYGKKYIGSKTPIFLLWKKKDRIGHYMSLYPKNKEFIKNILTNQINDYKISA
;
A
#
# COMPACT_ATOMS: atom_id res chain seq x y z
N MET A 1 0.21 -28.60 36.68
CA MET A 1 -0.61 -28.56 35.45
C MET A 1 -1.24 -27.18 35.15
N SER A 2 -1.67 -26.37 36.14
CA SER A 2 -2.23 -25.02 35.90
C SER A 2 -1.18 -23.91 35.70
N LEU A 3 -0.01 -24.00 36.33
CA LEU A 3 1.07 -22.99 36.24
C LEU A 3 1.82 -23.03 34.89
N GLU A 4 2.05 -24.21 34.32
CA GLU A 4 2.77 -24.35 33.04
C GLU A 4 1.97 -23.83 31.85
N ILE A 5 0.64 -24.02 31.85
CA ILE A 5 -0.26 -23.50 30.81
C ILE A 5 -0.30 -21.95 30.87
N SER A 6 -0.19 -21.37 32.07
CA SER A 6 -0.12 -19.91 32.26
C SER A 6 1.18 -19.33 31.72
N ASN A 7 2.32 -19.98 31.96
CA ASN A 7 3.63 -19.54 31.47
C ASN A 7 3.74 -19.59 29.94
N GLN A 8 3.21 -20.63 29.29
CA GLN A 8 3.23 -20.73 27.82
C GLN A 8 2.38 -19.64 27.15
N GLU A 9 1.23 -19.27 27.73
CA GLU A 9 0.40 -18.20 27.19
C GLU A 9 1.07 -16.83 27.33
N GLN A 10 1.72 -16.57 28.48
CA GLN A 10 2.49 -15.35 28.68
C GLN A 10 3.65 -15.23 27.68
N LEU A 11 4.37 -16.33 27.42
CA LEU A 11 5.43 -16.37 26.42
C LEU A 11 4.91 -16.02 25.02
N LYS A 12 3.78 -16.58 24.59
CA LYS A 12 3.16 -16.23 23.29
C LYS A 12 2.75 -14.76 23.19
N ILE A 13 2.26 -14.19 24.29
CA ILE A 13 1.90 -12.75 24.33
C ILE A 13 3.17 -11.89 24.26
N LEU A 14 4.24 -12.26 24.95
CA LEU A 14 5.53 -11.57 24.90
C LEU A 14 6.15 -11.65 23.49
N GLU A 15 6.09 -12.82 22.86
CA GLU A 15 6.51 -13.03 21.47
C GLU A 15 5.68 -12.18 20.49
N PHE A 16 4.35 -12.15 20.65
CA PHE A 16 3.50 -11.27 19.85
C PHE A 16 3.87 -9.79 20.03
N ASN A 17 4.07 -9.34 21.26
CA ASN A 17 4.38 -7.94 21.56
C ASN A 17 5.77 -7.51 21.07
N SER A 18 6.77 -8.40 21.11
CA SER A 18 8.13 -8.12 20.61
C SER A 18 8.19 -8.06 19.09
N ASN A 19 7.36 -8.84 18.40
CA ASN A 19 7.28 -8.89 16.94
C ASN A 19 6.27 -7.91 16.33
N THR A 20 5.70 -6.99 17.11
CA THR A 20 4.68 -6.04 16.64
C THR A 20 4.84 -4.66 17.28
N LEU A 21 4.41 -3.64 16.55
CA LEU A 21 4.49 -2.24 16.92
C LEU A 21 3.21 -1.78 17.64
N GLU A 22 3.36 -0.89 18.61
CA GLU A 22 2.23 -0.21 19.24
C GLU A 22 1.49 0.65 18.20
N THR A 23 0.16 0.58 18.23
CA THR A 23 -0.68 1.40 17.33
C THR A 23 -0.64 2.88 17.66
N SER A 24 -0.33 3.24 18.91
CA SER A 24 -0.22 4.63 19.38
C SER A 24 0.84 5.43 18.64
N LEU A 25 1.79 4.77 18.01
CA LEU A 25 2.91 5.35 17.29
C LEU A 25 2.52 5.91 15.92
N PHE A 26 1.31 5.58 15.46
CA PHE A 26 0.79 6.01 14.17
C PHE A 26 -0.58 6.69 14.32
N GLN A 27 -0.88 7.60 13.41
CA GLN A 27 -2.23 8.01 13.09
C GLN A 27 -2.66 7.26 11.84
N VAL A 28 -3.79 6.55 11.90
CA VAL A 28 -4.36 5.84 10.75
C VAL A 28 -5.28 6.80 10.01
N GLU A 29 -5.28 6.74 8.68
CA GLU A 29 -6.25 7.45 7.85
C GLU A 29 -6.76 6.53 6.73
N ASP A 30 -8.07 6.28 6.73
CA ASP A 30 -8.75 5.60 5.64
C ASP A 30 -8.79 6.46 4.39
N VAL A 31 -8.90 5.80 3.24
CA VAL A 31 -9.09 6.42 1.93
C VAL A 31 -10.29 5.78 1.25
N VAL A 32 -10.87 6.44 0.26
CA VAL A 32 -11.99 5.88 -0.51
C VAL A 32 -11.65 4.52 -1.10
N ASN A 33 -12.65 3.65 -1.13
CA ASN A 33 -12.55 2.30 -1.69
C ASN A 33 -13.00 2.30 -3.16
N ASP A 34 -12.11 2.73 -4.04
CA ASP A 34 -12.35 2.89 -5.47
C ASP A 34 -11.24 2.22 -6.30
N ASN A 35 -10.73 1.06 -5.87
CA ASN A 35 -9.64 0.33 -6.55
C ASN A 35 -8.27 1.05 -6.56
N ALA A 36 -8.22 2.35 -6.28
CA ALA A 36 -7.00 3.16 -6.23
C ALA A 36 -6.46 3.37 -4.81
N CYS A 37 -6.96 2.62 -3.81
CA CYS A 37 -6.64 2.81 -2.39
C CYS A 37 -5.13 2.79 -2.10
N PHE A 38 -4.34 1.98 -2.82
CA PHE A 38 -2.88 2.01 -2.74
C PHE A 38 -2.30 3.39 -3.10
N TYR A 39 -2.64 3.90 -4.28
CA TYR A 39 -2.13 5.18 -4.77
C TYR A 39 -2.62 6.35 -3.94
N ARG A 40 -3.86 6.29 -3.44
CA ARG A 40 -4.42 7.30 -2.53
C ARG A 40 -3.71 7.32 -1.18
N ALA A 41 -3.50 6.16 -0.59
CA ALA A 41 -2.77 6.05 0.67
C ALA A 41 -1.30 6.50 0.51
N PHE A 42 -0.67 6.15 -0.61
CA PHE A 42 0.68 6.62 -0.92
C PHE A 42 0.74 8.14 -1.16
N ALA A 43 -0.24 8.72 -1.86
CA ALA A 43 -0.36 10.16 -2.07
C ALA A 43 -0.44 10.92 -0.75
N ASN A 44 -1.30 10.46 0.16
CA ASN A 44 -1.43 10.98 1.51
C ASN A 44 -0.10 10.88 2.29
N GLY A 45 0.58 9.74 2.22
CA GLY A 45 1.92 9.57 2.80
C GLY A 45 2.97 10.53 2.25
N LEU A 46 3.01 10.75 0.93
CA LEU A 46 3.90 11.72 0.29
C LEU A 46 3.60 13.17 0.73
N ASN A 47 2.32 13.52 0.80
CA ASN A 47 1.91 14.83 1.30
C ASN A 47 2.34 15.03 2.76
N TYR A 48 2.18 14.00 3.60
CA TYR A 48 2.59 14.04 5.00
C TYR A 48 4.09 14.20 5.18
N THR A 49 4.90 13.62 4.28
CA THR A 49 6.37 13.66 4.32
C THR A 49 6.98 14.83 3.54
N SER A 50 6.17 15.77 3.08
CA SER A 50 6.61 16.97 2.37
C SER A 50 6.03 18.21 3.03
N PRO A 51 6.85 19.22 3.39
CA PRO A 51 6.35 20.45 4.03
C PRO A 51 5.61 21.35 3.03
N ASN A 52 5.69 21.06 1.73
CA ASN A 52 5.12 21.90 0.68
C ASN A 52 3.61 21.68 0.54
N LYS A 53 2.89 22.76 0.21
CA LYS A 53 1.44 22.73 -0.08
C LYS A 53 1.14 22.56 -1.58
N SER A 54 2.12 22.85 -2.43
CA SER A 54 2.02 22.71 -3.88
C SER A 54 2.12 21.25 -4.29
N LEU A 55 1.19 20.81 -5.13
CA LEU A 55 1.20 19.46 -5.70
C LEU A 55 2.47 19.20 -6.53
N HIS A 56 3.01 20.21 -7.22
CA HIS A 56 4.24 20.08 -8.00
C HIS A 56 5.45 19.75 -7.12
N ASP A 57 5.59 20.47 -6.00
CA ASP A 57 6.70 20.28 -5.08
C ASP A 57 6.61 18.94 -4.33
N ILE A 58 5.39 18.48 -4.03
CA ILE A 58 5.15 17.14 -3.48
C ILE A 58 5.54 16.06 -4.49
N LYS A 59 5.15 16.20 -5.77
CA LYS A 59 5.49 15.25 -6.85
C LYS A 59 7.01 15.10 -7.04
N ASP A 60 7.75 16.20 -6.88
CA ASP A 60 9.20 16.26 -7.08
C ASP A 60 10.00 15.99 -5.81
N LEU A 61 9.33 15.66 -4.71
CA LEU A 61 9.97 15.40 -3.41
C LEU A 61 10.82 16.57 -2.88
N LYS A 62 10.45 17.81 -3.19
CA LYS A 62 11.17 18.97 -2.63
C LYS A 62 11.07 18.94 -1.11
N HIS A 63 12.21 19.03 -0.42
CA HIS A 63 12.30 18.95 1.05
C HIS A 63 11.67 17.69 1.68
N PHE A 64 11.60 16.59 0.93
CA PHE A 64 11.06 15.32 1.40
C PHE A 64 11.77 14.82 2.66
N GLY A 65 11.00 14.19 3.55
CA GLY A 65 11.43 13.71 4.86
C GLY A 65 11.13 14.70 5.99
N THR A 66 10.65 15.89 5.65
CA THR A 66 10.13 16.85 6.63
C THR A 66 8.62 16.66 6.77
N TYR A 67 8.23 16.02 7.87
CA TYR A 67 6.82 15.79 8.18
C TYR A 67 6.05 17.08 8.45
N LYS A 68 4.84 17.17 7.89
CA LYS A 68 3.81 18.14 8.28
C LYS A 68 3.24 17.80 9.66
N ASP A 69 2.56 18.76 10.26
CA ASP A 69 1.72 18.48 11.42
C ASP A 69 0.49 17.65 11.00
N LEU A 70 -0.05 16.87 11.95
CA LEU A 70 -1.23 16.04 11.67
C LEU A 70 -2.43 16.89 11.26
N GLU A 71 -2.57 18.11 11.80
CA GLU A 71 -3.66 19.04 11.46
C GLU A 71 -3.64 19.48 9.98
N GLU A 72 -2.46 19.43 9.33
CA GLU A 72 -2.32 19.78 7.91
C GLU A 72 -2.60 18.60 6.97
N THR A 73 -2.90 17.41 7.50
CA THR A 73 -2.96 16.16 6.73
C THR A 73 -4.13 15.27 7.09
N TYR A 74 -4.24 14.87 8.36
CA TYR A 74 -5.25 13.98 8.87
C TYR A 74 -6.65 14.63 8.83
N GLN A 75 -7.58 13.96 8.17
CA GLN A 75 -8.94 14.40 7.88
C GLN A 75 -8.98 15.78 7.20
N HIS A 76 -7.89 16.17 6.55
CA HIS A 76 -7.80 17.46 5.87
C HIS A 76 -8.65 17.45 4.59
N PRO A 77 -9.45 18.50 4.30
CA PRO A 77 -10.36 18.53 3.14
C PRO A 77 -9.66 18.32 1.79
N ASP A 78 -8.41 18.78 1.67
CA ASP A 78 -7.59 18.63 0.46
C ASP A 78 -6.82 17.30 0.35
N TRP A 79 -6.90 16.41 1.35
CA TRP A 79 -6.14 15.16 1.36
C TRP A 79 -7.01 14.03 1.90
N GLY A 80 -7.06 13.86 3.22
CA GLY A 80 -8.11 13.14 3.92
C GLY A 80 -8.52 11.79 3.32
N TYR A 81 -9.82 11.52 3.37
CA TYR A 81 -10.45 10.31 2.81
C TYR A 81 -10.54 10.33 1.29
N TYR A 82 -10.94 11.47 0.71
CA TYR A 82 -11.03 11.70 -0.73
C TYR A 82 -11.04 13.20 -1.02
N SER A 83 -10.30 13.63 -2.05
CA SER A 83 -10.24 15.02 -2.52
C SER A 83 -9.58 15.14 -3.89
N ASP A 84 -9.77 16.28 -4.56
CA ASP A 84 -9.17 16.54 -5.88
C ASP A 84 -7.64 16.53 -5.87
N LYS A 85 -7.00 17.03 -4.81
CA LYS A 85 -5.54 17.07 -4.70
C LYS A 85 -4.97 15.67 -4.47
N GLN A 86 -5.62 14.88 -3.61
CA GLN A 86 -5.28 13.46 -3.45
C GLN A 86 -5.46 12.71 -4.78
N ASP A 87 -6.59 12.90 -5.47
CA ASP A 87 -6.91 12.25 -6.73
C ASP A 87 -5.87 12.57 -7.82
N LYS A 88 -5.54 13.85 -8.01
CA LYS A 88 -4.49 14.30 -8.95
C LYS A 88 -3.12 13.73 -8.62
N LEU A 89 -2.78 13.57 -7.34
CA LEU A 89 -1.51 12.93 -6.95
C LEU A 89 -1.56 11.41 -7.19
N ALA A 90 -2.65 10.73 -6.82
CA ALA A 90 -2.83 9.30 -7.03
C ALA A 90 -2.75 8.92 -8.52
N ARG A 91 -3.42 9.68 -9.41
CA ARG A 91 -3.30 9.52 -10.87
C ARG A 91 -1.88 9.66 -11.37
N TYR A 92 -1.17 10.68 -10.88
CA TYR A 92 0.23 10.90 -11.22
C TYR A 92 1.11 9.72 -10.77
N LEU A 93 0.87 9.20 -9.57
CA LEU A 93 1.61 8.07 -8.99
C LEU A 93 1.38 6.80 -9.80
N GLN A 94 0.14 6.45 -10.12
CA GLN A 94 -0.15 5.30 -10.99
C GLN A 94 0.52 5.47 -12.36
N GLY A 95 0.40 6.64 -12.99
CA GLY A 95 1.08 6.90 -14.25
C GLY A 95 2.60 6.78 -14.14
N LYS A 96 3.18 7.11 -12.97
CA LYS A 96 4.62 6.95 -12.71
C LYS A 96 5.00 5.48 -12.57
N SER A 97 4.23 4.68 -11.82
CA SER A 97 4.40 3.22 -11.74
C SER A 97 4.31 2.57 -13.11
N TYR A 98 3.25 2.87 -13.87
CA TYR A 98 3.01 2.37 -15.21
C TYR A 98 4.21 2.64 -16.15
N ARG A 99 4.68 3.90 -16.21
CA ARG A 99 5.82 4.27 -17.07
C ARG A 99 7.12 3.59 -16.64
N TRP A 100 7.32 3.38 -15.34
CA TRP A 100 8.48 2.67 -14.84
C TRP A 100 8.41 1.19 -15.23
N ILE A 101 7.27 0.53 -14.99
CA ILE A 101 7.05 -0.88 -15.32
C ILE A 101 7.21 -1.11 -16.83
N LYS A 102 6.57 -0.30 -17.67
CA LYS A 102 6.70 -0.38 -19.13
C LYS A 102 8.15 -0.38 -19.63
N ARG A 103 9.05 0.32 -18.94
CA ARG A 103 10.48 0.41 -19.31
C ARG A 103 11.34 -0.69 -18.68
N ASN A 104 10.86 -1.34 -17.62
CA ASN A 104 11.67 -2.23 -16.77
C ASN A 104 11.07 -3.64 -16.64
N TYR A 105 10.00 -3.98 -17.36
CA TYR A 105 9.29 -5.26 -17.17
C TYR A 105 10.18 -6.50 -17.40
N LYS A 106 11.20 -6.38 -18.27
CA LYS A 106 12.17 -7.44 -18.55
C LYS A 106 13.36 -7.48 -17.59
N ASN A 107 13.48 -6.50 -16.70
CA ASN A 107 14.63 -6.42 -15.80
C ASN A 107 14.48 -7.42 -14.68
N GLN A 108 15.55 -8.18 -14.42
CA GLN A 108 15.62 -9.05 -13.27
C GLN A 108 15.67 -8.20 -12.00
N LEU A 109 14.78 -8.49 -11.05
CA LEU A 109 14.76 -7.85 -9.75
C LEU A 109 15.39 -8.82 -8.74
N GLU A 110 16.71 -8.70 -8.54
CA GLU A 110 17.50 -9.62 -7.70
C GLU A 110 16.90 -9.82 -6.31
N GLU A 111 16.37 -8.75 -5.68
CA GLU A 111 15.73 -8.82 -4.36
C GLU A 111 14.53 -9.78 -4.29
N TYR A 112 13.87 -10.04 -5.43
CA TYR A 112 12.67 -10.88 -5.51
C TYR A 112 12.89 -12.18 -6.30
N GLY A 113 14.09 -12.39 -6.85
CA GLY A 113 14.42 -13.60 -7.63
C GLY A 113 13.62 -13.78 -8.92
N MET A 114 12.99 -12.72 -9.44
CA MET A 114 12.15 -12.76 -10.65
C MET A 114 12.23 -11.45 -11.44
N ASP A 115 11.84 -11.49 -12.71
CA ASP A 115 11.62 -10.28 -13.49
C ASP A 115 10.25 -9.64 -13.17
N MET A 116 10.10 -8.38 -13.58
CA MET A 116 8.89 -7.61 -13.31
C MET A 116 7.65 -8.12 -14.08
N GLY A 117 7.82 -8.72 -15.27
CA GLY A 117 6.72 -9.37 -16.01
C GLY A 117 6.16 -10.58 -15.26
N THR A 118 7.02 -11.41 -14.70
CA THR A 118 6.66 -12.55 -13.84
C THR A 118 5.98 -12.07 -12.56
N MET A 119 6.48 -10.99 -11.96
CA MET A 119 5.84 -10.38 -10.78
C MET A 119 4.43 -9.89 -11.07
N ILE A 120 4.19 -9.29 -12.24
CA ILE A 120 2.85 -8.88 -12.70
C ILE A 120 1.95 -10.10 -12.86
N LEU A 121 2.42 -11.15 -13.54
CA LEU A 121 1.65 -12.38 -13.71
C LEU A 121 1.23 -12.99 -12.37
N LEU A 122 2.15 -13.07 -11.40
CA LEU A 122 1.86 -13.67 -10.10
C LEU A 122 0.97 -12.79 -9.20
N THR A 123 1.03 -11.47 -9.36
CA THR A 123 0.26 -10.55 -8.52
C THR A 123 -1.15 -10.30 -9.06
N HIS A 124 -1.25 -10.13 -10.37
CA HIS A 124 -2.46 -9.67 -11.05
C HIS A 124 -3.11 -10.75 -11.91
N GLU A 125 -2.47 -11.91 -12.08
CA GLU A 125 -2.96 -13.03 -12.90
C GLU A 125 -3.17 -12.65 -14.38
N ILE A 126 -2.43 -11.65 -14.85
CA ILE A 126 -2.44 -11.15 -16.24
C ILE A 126 -1.02 -11.06 -16.79
N ASP A 127 -0.86 -11.15 -18.10
CA ASP A 127 0.43 -10.91 -18.74
C ASP A 127 0.78 -9.41 -18.83
N ILE A 128 1.99 -9.13 -19.32
CA ILE A 128 2.48 -7.75 -19.45
C ILE A 128 1.68 -6.94 -20.47
N ASP A 129 1.18 -7.54 -21.55
CA ASP A 129 0.49 -6.81 -22.60
C ASP A 129 -0.88 -6.35 -22.09
N MET A 130 -1.61 -7.24 -21.42
CA MET A 130 -2.87 -6.94 -20.75
C MET A 130 -2.68 -5.96 -19.59
N TYR A 131 -1.58 -6.07 -18.83
CA TYR A 131 -1.22 -5.06 -17.84
C TYR A 131 -1.04 -3.69 -18.48
N LEU A 132 -0.27 -3.59 -19.57
CA LEU A 132 0.03 -2.32 -20.23
C LEU A 132 -1.21 -1.69 -20.88
N ASP A 133 -2.16 -2.51 -21.30
CA ASP A 133 -3.43 -2.06 -21.83
C ASP A 133 -4.35 -1.53 -20.73
N ARG A 134 -4.49 -2.25 -19.62
CA ARG A 134 -5.38 -1.88 -18.52
C ARG A 134 -4.84 -0.73 -17.66
N TYR A 135 -3.60 -0.83 -17.19
CA TYR A 135 -3.03 0.08 -16.18
C TYR A 135 -2.63 1.46 -16.72
N LYS A 136 -2.81 1.70 -18.03
CA LYS A 136 -2.71 3.05 -18.63
C LYS A 136 -3.84 3.97 -18.15
N TYR A 137 -4.98 3.41 -17.76
CA TYR A 137 -6.11 4.12 -17.17
C TYR A 137 -6.05 4.10 -15.65
N PHE A 138 -6.50 5.18 -15.01
CA PHE A 138 -6.48 5.27 -13.55
C PHE A 138 -7.41 4.23 -12.92
N ALA A 139 -6.97 3.62 -11.82
CA ALA A 139 -7.70 2.53 -11.17
C ALA A 139 -9.04 2.99 -10.59
N GLY A 140 -9.16 4.25 -10.19
CA GLY A 140 -10.39 4.84 -9.66
C GLY A 140 -11.39 5.31 -10.71
N ASP A 141 -11.06 5.19 -12.00
CA ASP A 141 -12.00 5.49 -13.08
C ASP A 141 -12.78 4.24 -13.48
N ILE A 142 -14.06 4.41 -13.80
CA ILE A 142 -14.84 3.41 -14.54
C ILE A 142 -14.51 3.60 -16.02
N ILE A 143 -14.05 2.54 -16.68
CA ILE A 143 -13.71 2.55 -18.11
C ILE A 143 -14.65 1.58 -18.80
N LEU A 144 -15.41 2.10 -19.79
CA LEU A 144 -16.31 1.31 -20.62
C LEU A 144 -15.63 1.07 -21.97
N GLU A 145 -15.49 -0.20 -22.35
CA GLU A 145 -15.04 -0.61 -23.68
C GLU A 145 -16.21 -1.10 -24.52
N SER A 146 -16.29 -0.66 -25.77
CA SER A 146 -17.28 -1.08 -26.75
C SER A 146 -16.61 -1.81 -27.91
N TYR A 147 -17.15 -2.96 -28.31
CA TYR A 147 -16.76 -3.64 -29.55
C TYR A 147 -17.98 -3.82 -30.46
N ASP A 148 -17.78 -3.57 -31.76
CA ASP A 148 -18.77 -3.89 -32.78
C ASP A 148 -18.71 -5.39 -33.09
N GLU A 149 -19.72 -6.14 -32.65
CA GLU A 149 -19.92 -7.49 -33.17
C GLU A 149 -20.42 -7.38 -34.62
N THR A 150 -19.52 -7.52 -35.58
CA THR A 150 -19.92 -7.73 -36.97
C THR A 150 -20.66 -9.06 -37.07
N SER A 151 -21.99 -9.02 -37.15
CA SER A 151 -22.79 -10.19 -37.40
C SER A 151 -22.45 -10.71 -38.80
N ASN A 152 -21.91 -11.92 -38.90
CA ASN A 152 -21.62 -12.58 -40.19
C ASN A 152 -22.89 -12.99 -40.96
N GLN A 153 -24.05 -12.38 -40.67
CA GLN A 153 -25.34 -12.69 -41.29
C GLN A 153 -26.17 -11.42 -41.49
N GLY A 154 -25.83 -10.62 -42.51
CA GLY A 154 -26.76 -9.94 -43.43
C GLY A 154 -27.88 -9.03 -42.89
N ASN A 155 -27.99 -8.81 -41.59
CA ASN A 155 -28.97 -7.93 -40.97
C ASN A 155 -28.23 -7.04 -39.95
N GLU A 156 -28.06 -5.77 -40.31
CA GLU A 156 -27.51 -4.71 -39.47
C GLU A 156 -28.35 -4.58 -38.19
N ILE A 157 -27.82 -5.13 -37.10
CA ILE A 157 -28.05 -4.60 -35.77
C ILE A 157 -26.65 -4.46 -35.17
N ASP A 158 -26.14 -3.23 -35.17
CA ASP A 158 -24.92 -2.87 -34.46
C ASP A 158 -25.20 -3.01 -32.95
N ASN A 159 -25.01 -4.23 -32.43
CA ASN A 159 -25.05 -4.46 -31.00
C ASN A 159 -23.69 -4.06 -30.44
N VAL A 160 -23.61 -2.82 -29.95
CA VAL A 160 -22.47 -2.39 -29.14
C VAL A 160 -22.56 -3.07 -27.78
N ILE A 161 -21.60 -3.95 -27.48
CA ILE A 161 -21.49 -4.52 -26.14
C ILE A 161 -20.50 -3.69 -25.33
N GLU A 162 -20.99 -3.07 -24.27
CA GLU A 162 -20.17 -2.32 -23.31
C GLU A 162 -19.72 -3.23 -22.16
N TYR A 163 -18.41 -3.30 -21.91
CA TYR A 163 -17.85 -3.98 -20.75
C TYR A 163 -17.06 -3.00 -19.88
N GLU A 164 -17.24 -3.10 -18.57
CA GLU A 164 -16.42 -2.39 -17.60
C GLU A 164 -15.06 -3.09 -17.47
N MET A 165 -13.97 -2.34 -17.66
CA MET A 165 -12.63 -2.87 -17.52
C MET A 165 -12.37 -3.35 -16.08
N GLU A 166 -11.88 -4.58 -15.94
CA GLU A 166 -11.52 -5.20 -14.66
C GLU A 166 -10.61 -4.33 -13.76
N ASP A 167 -10.72 -4.55 -12.45
CA ASP A 167 -10.01 -3.83 -11.39
C ASP A 167 -8.49 -3.73 -11.63
N ARG A 168 -7.94 -2.53 -11.38
CA ARG A 168 -6.52 -2.19 -11.59
C ARG A 168 -5.81 -1.89 -10.27
N TRP A 169 -6.02 -2.75 -9.27
CA TRP A 169 -5.51 -2.52 -7.91
C TRP A 169 -3.99 -2.37 -7.88
N GLY A 170 -3.50 -1.43 -7.07
CA GLY A 170 -2.06 -1.33 -6.82
C GLY A 170 -1.54 -2.48 -5.97
N GLY A 171 -0.62 -3.28 -6.52
CA GLY A 171 -0.03 -4.45 -5.88
C GLY A 171 1.49 -4.35 -5.75
N MET A 172 2.12 -5.51 -5.63
CA MET A 172 3.57 -5.66 -5.50
C MET A 172 4.35 -4.98 -6.64
N PRO A 173 3.99 -5.14 -7.94
CA PRO A 173 4.67 -4.45 -9.05
C PRO A 173 4.69 -2.93 -8.88
N GLU A 174 3.55 -2.34 -8.52
CA GLU A 174 3.39 -0.89 -8.38
C GLU A 174 4.16 -0.36 -7.17
N GLN A 175 4.22 -1.14 -6.09
CA GLN A 175 4.98 -0.82 -4.88
C GLN A 175 6.48 -0.79 -5.17
N VAL A 176 7.01 -1.80 -5.88
CA VAL A 176 8.39 -1.81 -6.36
C VAL A 176 8.64 -0.61 -7.28
N ALA A 177 7.76 -0.38 -8.26
CA ALA A 177 7.91 0.68 -9.23
C ALA A 177 7.97 2.07 -8.59
N LEU A 178 7.09 2.38 -7.62
CA LEU A 178 7.13 3.66 -6.89
C LEU A 178 8.37 3.76 -6.00
N SER A 179 8.72 2.68 -5.29
CA SER A 179 9.91 2.66 -4.44
C SER A 179 11.17 2.96 -5.24
N GLU A 180 11.35 2.33 -6.40
CA GLU A 180 12.48 2.55 -7.30
C GLU A 180 12.43 3.91 -7.98
N SER A 181 11.25 4.36 -8.43
CA SER A 181 11.09 5.65 -9.10
C SER A 181 11.43 6.84 -8.20
N TYR A 182 11.18 6.71 -6.90
CA TYR A 182 11.45 7.76 -5.91
C TYR A 182 12.66 7.52 -5.04
N LYS A 183 13.23 6.31 -5.09
CA LYS A 183 14.29 5.86 -4.20
C LYS A 183 13.88 5.95 -2.72
N ILE A 184 12.63 5.58 -2.41
CA ILE A 184 12.04 5.67 -1.07
C ILE A 184 11.64 4.27 -0.58
N PRO A 185 11.91 3.89 0.68
CA PRO A 185 11.37 2.66 1.24
C PRO A 185 9.85 2.76 1.47
N ILE A 186 9.11 1.70 1.13
CA ILE A 186 7.69 1.57 1.44
C ILE A 186 7.52 0.46 2.46
N ILE A 187 6.92 0.76 3.61
CA ILE A 187 6.71 -0.20 4.68
C ILE A 187 5.22 -0.44 4.83
N ILE A 188 4.80 -1.66 4.51
CA ILE A 188 3.40 -2.09 4.61
C ILE A 188 3.23 -2.85 5.91
N LEU A 189 2.28 -2.40 6.72
CA LEU A 189 1.92 -2.97 8.01
C LEU A 189 0.55 -3.63 7.91
N THR A 190 0.26 -4.60 8.76
CA THR A 190 -1.07 -5.21 8.93
C THR A 190 -1.50 -5.12 10.40
N SER A 191 -2.81 -5.07 10.66
CA SER A 191 -3.36 -5.07 12.01
C SER A 191 -3.55 -6.50 12.54
N GLN A 192 -2.97 -6.77 13.70
CA GLN A 192 -3.08 -8.06 14.37
C GLN A 192 -3.50 -7.91 15.83
N LYS A 193 -4.09 -8.97 16.38
CA LYS A 193 -4.47 -9.07 17.78
C LYS A 193 -4.26 -10.51 18.24
N TYR A 194 -3.69 -10.68 19.43
CA TYR A 194 -3.68 -11.99 20.08
C TYR A 194 -5.05 -12.27 20.70
N ASP A 195 -5.73 -13.30 20.18
CA ASP A 195 -6.98 -13.79 20.74
C ASP A 195 -6.69 -14.73 21.89
N LYS A 196 -6.90 -14.26 23.13
CA LYS A 196 -6.67 -15.06 24.34
C LYS A 196 -7.59 -16.27 24.45
N ARG A 197 -8.82 -16.20 23.93
CA ARG A 197 -9.78 -17.30 24.00
C ARG A 197 -9.34 -18.46 23.10
N TYR A 198 -8.90 -18.15 21.88
CA TYR A 198 -8.48 -19.16 20.90
C TYR A 198 -6.95 -19.37 20.83
N LYS A 199 -6.18 -18.66 21.66
CA LYS A 199 -4.71 -18.72 21.77
C LYS A 199 -3.98 -18.60 20.42
N LYS A 200 -4.47 -17.70 19.56
CA LYS A 200 -3.95 -17.49 18.21
C LYS A 200 -3.94 -16.02 17.83
N ILE A 201 -3.09 -15.66 16.86
CA ILE A 201 -3.10 -14.33 16.26
C ILE A 201 -4.25 -14.27 15.26
N VAL A 202 -5.04 -13.20 15.33
CA VAL A 202 -6.14 -12.90 14.42
C VAL A 202 -5.98 -11.49 13.85
N ASN A 203 -6.73 -11.18 12.79
CA ASN A 203 -6.75 -9.82 12.24
C ASN A 203 -7.32 -8.83 13.26
N GLY A 204 -6.59 -7.76 13.49
CA GLY A 204 -7.02 -6.65 14.34
C GLY A 204 -8.04 -5.77 13.63
N LYS A 205 -9.09 -5.37 14.32
CA LYS A 205 -10.14 -4.49 13.77
C LYS A 205 -9.75 -3.02 13.94
N ILE A 206 -10.08 -2.22 12.93
CA ILE A 206 -9.96 -0.76 12.93
C ILE A 206 -11.31 -0.20 12.54
N ARG A 207 -11.83 0.76 13.31
CA ARG A 207 -13.10 1.45 13.03
C ARG A 207 -12.87 2.95 13.12
N LEU A 208 -13.35 3.68 12.13
CA LEU A 208 -13.24 5.16 12.09
C LEU A 208 -11.82 5.63 12.39
N ASN A 209 -10.83 5.10 11.65
CA ASN A 209 -9.40 5.40 11.82
C ASN A 209 -8.79 5.04 13.20
N LYS A 210 -9.52 4.30 14.05
CA LYS A 210 -9.05 3.92 15.39
C LYS A 210 -8.94 2.40 15.53
N PRO A 211 -7.75 1.87 15.82
CA PRO A 211 -7.57 0.46 16.16
C PRO A 211 -8.33 0.09 17.45
N GLU A 212 -8.96 -1.09 17.48
CA GLU A 212 -9.60 -1.60 18.69
C GLU A 212 -8.57 -1.95 19.78
N LYS A 213 -9.04 -2.13 21.03
CA LYS A 213 -8.19 -2.48 22.17
C LYS A 213 -7.35 -3.75 21.90
N ASN A 214 -6.06 -3.66 22.25
CA ASN A 214 -5.02 -4.69 22.09
C ASN A 214 -4.66 -5.03 20.63
N VAL A 215 -5.07 -4.20 19.66
CA VAL A 215 -4.55 -4.29 18.30
C VAL A 215 -3.12 -3.73 18.27
N ARG A 216 -2.25 -4.42 17.53
CA ARG A 216 -0.86 -4.04 17.25
C ARG A 216 -0.62 -4.11 15.75
N PHE A 217 0.42 -3.44 15.26
CA PHE A 217 0.79 -3.48 13.85
C PHE A 217 1.99 -4.40 13.62
N LYS A 218 1.89 -5.30 12.64
CA LYS A 218 2.99 -6.17 12.21
C LYS A 218 3.49 -5.71 10.85
N ILE A 219 4.80 -5.65 10.65
CA ILE A 219 5.38 -5.44 9.32
C ILE A 219 4.98 -6.63 8.45
N LEU A 220 4.26 -6.34 7.37
CA LEU A 220 3.85 -7.32 6.38
C LEU A 220 4.92 -7.42 5.28
N GLN A 221 5.35 -6.26 4.76
CA GLN A 221 6.31 -6.21 3.66
C GLN A 221 7.08 -4.89 3.65
N ILE A 222 8.28 -4.93 3.12
CA ILE A 222 9.15 -3.76 2.94
C ILE A 222 9.67 -3.77 1.50
N TYR A 223 9.47 -2.67 0.79
CA TYR A 223 9.98 -2.44 -0.57
C TYR A 223 11.07 -1.39 -0.56
N GLY A 224 12.09 -1.59 -1.41
CA GLY A 224 13.22 -0.68 -1.50
C GLY A 224 14.06 -0.68 -0.23
N LYS A 225 14.34 -1.88 0.32
CA LYS A 225 15.15 -2.04 1.54
C LYS A 225 16.49 -1.32 1.45
N LYS A 226 17.09 -1.27 0.26
CA LYS A 226 18.34 -0.55 -0.03
C LYS A 226 18.29 0.96 0.24
N TYR A 227 17.09 1.55 0.31
CA TYR A 227 16.91 2.98 0.58
C TYR A 227 16.74 3.27 2.08
N ILE A 228 16.64 2.25 2.92
CA ILE A 228 16.49 2.40 4.37
C ILE A 228 17.72 3.07 4.97
N GLY A 229 17.51 4.00 5.90
CA GLY A 229 18.57 4.82 6.49
C GLY A 229 18.99 6.01 5.62
N SER A 230 18.83 5.93 4.28
CA SER A 230 19.12 7.02 3.36
C SER A 230 17.92 7.96 3.12
N LYS A 231 16.70 7.41 3.17
CA LYS A 231 15.46 8.14 2.90
C LYS A 231 14.39 7.77 3.91
N THR A 232 13.58 8.76 4.25
CA THR A 232 12.40 8.60 5.11
C THR A 232 11.39 7.66 4.46
N PRO A 233 10.94 6.60 5.15
CA PRO A 233 9.98 5.64 4.58
C PRO A 233 8.56 6.19 4.54
N ILE A 234 7.76 5.66 3.61
CA ILE A 234 6.30 5.79 3.59
C ILE A 234 5.70 4.57 4.28
N PHE A 235 4.83 4.81 5.26
CA PHE A 235 4.12 3.74 5.97
C PHE A 235 2.69 3.63 5.46
N LEU A 236 2.29 2.40 5.12
CA LEU A 236 0.93 2.07 4.72
C LEU A 236 0.41 0.96 5.63
N LEU A 237 -0.90 0.94 5.83
CA LEU A 237 -1.58 -0.19 6.46
C LEU A 237 -2.37 -0.94 5.40
N TRP A 238 -2.17 -2.24 5.32
CA TRP A 238 -3.02 -3.14 4.56
C TRP A 238 -3.98 -3.87 5.50
N LYS A 239 -5.28 -3.83 5.18
CA LYS A 239 -6.31 -4.63 5.84
C LYS A 239 -7.02 -5.50 4.82
N LYS A 240 -7.45 -6.68 5.23
CA LYS A 240 -8.34 -7.54 4.46
C LYS A 240 -9.67 -7.70 5.17
N LYS A 241 -10.77 -7.35 4.51
CA LYS A 241 -12.14 -7.58 4.99
C LYS A 241 -12.92 -8.29 3.89
N ASP A 242 -13.53 -9.42 4.21
CA ASP A 242 -14.42 -10.17 3.29
C ASP A 242 -13.79 -10.41 1.90
N ARG A 243 -12.51 -10.81 1.90
CA ARG A 243 -11.64 -11.04 0.73
C ARG A 243 -11.13 -9.78 0.00
N ILE A 244 -11.69 -8.60 0.26
CA ILE A 244 -11.25 -7.34 -0.32
C ILE A 244 -10.07 -6.79 0.48
N GLY A 245 -8.95 -6.55 -0.20
CA GLY A 245 -7.79 -5.86 0.34
C GLY A 245 -7.98 -4.35 0.25
N HIS A 246 -7.54 -3.61 1.28
CA HIS A 246 -7.63 -2.16 1.30
C HIS A 246 -6.40 -1.54 1.95
N TYR A 247 -5.83 -0.54 1.29
CA TYR A 247 -4.73 0.25 1.84
C TYR A 247 -5.25 1.48 2.57
N MET A 248 -4.60 1.82 3.68
CA MET A 248 -4.83 3.03 4.46
C MET A 248 -3.48 3.71 4.68
N SER A 249 -3.51 5.02 4.91
CA SER A 249 -2.28 5.77 5.24
C SER A 249 -1.93 5.58 6.71
N LEU A 250 -0.63 5.50 7.01
CA LEU A 250 -0.11 5.55 8.37
C LEU A 250 0.83 6.73 8.51
N TYR A 251 0.50 7.66 9.40
CA TYR A 251 1.34 8.81 9.74
C TYR A 251 2.08 8.55 11.04
N PRO A 252 3.41 8.33 11.02
CA PRO A 252 4.17 8.21 12.26
C PRO A 252 4.07 9.49 13.10
N LYS A 253 3.69 9.36 14.38
CA LYS A 253 3.54 10.53 15.26
C LYS A 253 4.87 11.07 15.79
N ASN A 254 5.93 10.27 15.73
CA ASN A 254 7.26 10.64 16.21
C ASN A 254 8.36 10.13 15.26
N LYS A 255 9.23 11.04 14.81
CA LYS A 255 10.34 10.78 13.88
C LYS A 255 11.43 9.89 14.48
N GLU A 256 11.67 9.99 15.78
CA GLU A 256 12.70 9.21 16.48
C GLU A 256 12.35 7.72 16.51
N PHE A 257 11.06 7.40 16.61
CA PHE A 257 10.60 6.01 16.61
C PHE A 257 10.88 5.30 15.29
N ILE A 258 10.80 6.00 14.17
CA ILE A 258 11.07 5.44 12.84
C ILE A 258 12.48 4.89 12.76
N LYS A 259 13.48 5.63 13.29
CA LYS A 259 14.86 5.15 13.33
C LYS A 259 14.94 3.81 14.08
N ASN A 260 14.27 3.71 15.24
CA ASN A 260 14.27 2.50 16.07
C ASN A 260 13.56 1.30 15.42
N ILE A 261 12.46 1.51 14.67
CA ILE A 261 11.84 0.43 13.87
C ILE A 261 12.85 -0.11 12.85
N LEU A 262 13.53 0.81 12.15
CA LEU A 262 14.43 0.47 11.06
C LEU A 262 15.72 -0.22 11.56
N THR A 263 16.23 0.11 12.76
CA THR A 263 17.41 -0.58 13.33
C THR A 263 17.09 -1.90 14.02
N ASN A 264 15.97 -2.01 14.73
CA ASN A 264 15.71 -3.17 15.59
C ASN A 264 14.93 -4.29 14.91
N GLN A 265 13.98 -3.99 14.01
CA GLN A 265 13.13 -5.02 13.40
C GLN A 265 13.58 -5.46 12.00
N ILE A 266 14.40 -4.68 11.30
CA ILE A 266 14.82 -5.00 9.93
C ILE A 266 16.09 -5.85 9.90
N ASN A 267 16.88 -5.85 10.98
CA ASN A 267 18.04 -6.74 11.09
C ASN A 267 17.64 -8.22 11.23
N ASP A 268 16.45 -8.53 11.75
CA ASP A 268 15.94 -9.92 11.81
C ASP A 268 15.48 -10.43 10.43
N TYR A 269 15.03 -9.56 9.53
CA TYR A 269 14.68 -9.90 8.14
C TYR A 269 15.91 -10.09 7.23
N LYS A 270 17.14 -9.98 7.76
CA LYS A 270 18.36 -10.38 7.04
C LYS A 270 18.62 -11.89 7.11
N ILE A 271 17.89 -12.64 7.94
CA ILE A 271 18.18 -14.06 8.22
C ILE A 271 17.21 -15.01 7.49
N SER A 272 16.16 -14.50 6.84
CA SER A 272 15.22 -15.32 6.06
C SER A 272 15.17 -14.85 4.61
N ALA A 273 16.19 -15.21 3.84
CA ALA A 273 16.17 -15.28 2.38
C ALA A 273 16.70 -16.65 2.00
#